data_AF-A0A3Q0JP40-F1
#
_entry.id   AF-A0A3Q0JP40-F1
#
_cell.length_a   1.000
_cell.length_b   1.000
_cell.length_c   1.000
_cell.angle_alpha   90.00
_cell.angle_beta   90.00
_cell.angle_gamma   90.00
#
_symmetry.space_group_name_H-M   'P 1'
#
loop_
_entity.id
_entity.type
_entity.pdbx_description
1 polymer ?
#
loop_
_entity_poly.entity_id
_entity_poly.type
_entity_poly.pdbx_seq_one_letter_code
_entity_poly.pdbx_strand_id
1 'polypeptide(L)'
;MAALGVHYLYEEQPILEQAAATDPTSICSFCSRMKRGRLYAAARSANYNVLALGQHLDDLAETFIMAVFHNGRLRSMKAHYYIR
;
A
#
# COMPACT_ATOMS: atom_id res chain seq x y z
N MET A 1 -8.76 -19.25 -3.78
CA MET A 1 -7.39 -19.49 -3.28
C MET A 1 -7.19 -20.91 -2.79
N ALA A 2 -7.99 -21.43 -1.85
CA ALA A 2 -7.88 -22.83 -1.39
C ALA A 2 -8.02 -23.86 -2.53
N ALA A 3 -9.00 -23.66 -3.44
CA ALA A 3 -9.17 -24.49 -4.63
C ALA A 3 -8.01 -24.41 -5.64
N LEU A 4 -7.15 -23.39 -5.54
CA LEU A 4 -5.96 -23.20 -6.38
C LEU A 4 -4.68 -23.66 -5.67
N GLY A 5 -4.76 -24.16 -4.43
CA GLY A 5 -3.58 -24.52 -3.62
C GLY A 5 -2.72 -23.32 -3.21
N VAL A 6 -3.24 -22.09 -3.32
CA VAL A 6 -2.48 -20.88 -3.02
C VAL A 6 -2.66 -20.49 -1.55
N HIS A 7 -1.56 -20.39 -0.83
CA HIS A 7 -1.54 -19.92 0.55
C HIS A 7 -2.07 -18.48 0.64
N TYR A 8 -2.94 -18.22 1.61
CA TYR A 8 -3.59 -16.93 1.79
C TYR A 8 -3.51 -16.52 3.25
N LEU A 9 -3.10 -15.27 3.48
CA LEU A 9 -3.12 -14.62 4.80
C LEU A 9 -4.30 -13.65 4.84
N TYR A 10 -5.19 -13.84 5.81
CA TYR A 10 -6.30 -12.93 6.08
C TYR A 10 -5.98 -12.10 7.32
N GLU A 11 -6.24 -10.79 7.24
CA GLU A 11 -6.15 -9.90 8.39
C GLU A 11 -7.20 -8.80 8.27
N GLU A 12 -7.87 -8.52 9.38
CA GLU A 12 -8.86 -7.45 9.49
C GLU A 12 -8.37 -6.38 10.46
N GLN A 13 -8.56 -5.10 10.09
CA GLN A 13 -8.11 -3.95 10.88
C GLN A 13 -9.13 -2.81 10.78
N PRO A 14 -9.49 -2.13 11.89
CA PRO A 14 -10.42 -1.01 11.91
C PRO A 14 -9.76 0.31 11.47
N ILE A 15 -9.12 0.32 10.29
CA ILE A 15 -8.31 1.45 9.81
C ILE A 15 -9.15 2.73 9.67
N LEU A 16 -10.42 2.60 9.27
CA LEU A 16 -11.29 3.75 9.07
C LEU A 16 -11.70 4.40 10.40
N GLU A 17 -12.00 3.59 11.42
CA GLU A 17 -12.29 4.06 12.78
C GLU A 17 -11.07 4.75 13.39
N GLN A 18 -9.88 4.17 13.17
CA GLN A 18 -8.60 4.80 13.57
C GLN A 18 -8.38 6.14 12.87
N ALA A 19 -8.74 6.26 11.59
CA ALA A 19 -8.70 7.54 10.87
C ALA A 19 -9.68 8.54 11.50
N ALA A 20 -10.93 8.14 11.76
CA ALA A 20 -11.91 9.02 12.40
C ALA A 20 -11.44 9.52 13.79
N ALA A 21 -10.76 8.67 14.56
CA ALA A 21 -10.23 9.05 15.87
C ALA A 21 -9.01 9.99 15.82
N THR A 22 -8.28 10.03 14.70
CA THR A 22 -7.05 10.84 14.54
C THR A 22 -7.22 12.08 13.67
N ASP A 23 -8.41 12.27 13.09
CA ASP A 23 -8.78 13.38 12.20
C ASP A 23 -7.66 13.78 11.20
N PRO A 24 -7.20 12.84 10.35
CA PRO A 24 -6.12 13.11 9.43
C PRO A 24 -6.60 14.07 8.35
N THR A 25 -5.71 14.97 7.93
CA THR A 25 -5.92 15.89 6.79
C THR A 25 -6.33 15.17 5.50
N SER A 26 -6.01 13.88 5.36
CA SER A 26 -6.47 13.03 4.27
C SER A 26 -6.67 11.60 4.74
N ILE A 27 -7.93 11.17 4.82
CA ILE A 27 -8.33 9.79 5.15
C ILE A 27 -7.69 8.80 4.17
N CYS A 28 -7.76 9.08 2.86
CA CYS A 28 -7.17 8.21 1.84
C CYS A 28 -5.65 8.04 2.03
N SER A 29 -4.94 9.11 2.37
CA SER A 29 -3.49 9.05 2.64
C SER A 29 -3.18 8.24 3.90
N PHE A 30 -3.99 8.40 4.95
CA PHE A 30 -3.89 7.61 6.19
C PHE A 30 -4.11 6.12 5.90
N CYS A 31 -5.22 5.77 5.27
CA CYS A 31 -5.58 4.39 4.95
C CYS A 31 -4.55 3.73 4.03
N SER A 32 -4.04 4.45 3.01
CA SER A 32 -3.01 3.93 2.11
C SER A 32 -1.71 3.59 2.85
N ARG A 33 -1.31 4.43 3.81
CA ARG A 33 -0.13 4.20 4.65
C ARG A 33 -0.32 2.99 5.58
N MET A 34 -1.46 2.92 6.27
CA MET A 34 -1.78 1.85 7.21
C MET A 34 -1.88 0.49 6.51
N LYS A 35 -2.63 0.39 5.41
CA LYS A 35 -2.72 -0.84 4.60
C LYS A 35 -1.34 -1.33 4.15
N ARG A 36 -0.49 -0.41 3.66
CA ARG A 36 0.88 -0.75 3.26
C ARG A 36 1.66 -1.34 4.43
N GLY A 37 1.61 -0.69 5.60
CA GLY A 37 2.30 -1.13 6.80
C GLY A 37 1.91 -2.55 7.23
N ARG A 38 0.62 -2.89 7.17
CA ARG A 38 0.13 -4.24 7.47
C ARG A 38 0.59 -5.28 6.45
N LEU A 39 0.60 -4.94 5.15
CA LEU A 39 1.15 -5.83 4.11
C LEU A 39 2.66 -6.11 4.32
N TYR A 40 3.45 -5.09 4.69
CA TYR A 40 4.87 -5.29 5.06
C TYR A 40 5.03 -6.15 6.31
N ALA A 41 4.17 -5.96 7.31
CA ALA A 41 4.21 -6.75 8.55
C ALA A 41 3.90 -8.22 8.26
N ALA A 42 2.84 -8.49 7.50
CA ALA A 42 2.45 -9.84 7.09
C ALA A 42 3.55 -10.52 6.25
N ALA A 43 4.16 -9.79 5.31
CA ALA A 43 5.28 -10.30 4.53
C ALA A 43 6.47 -10.72 5.42
N ARG A 44 6.83 -9.87 6.40
CA ARG A 44 7.92 -10.19 7.35
C ARG A 44 7.58 -11.35 8.27
N SER A 45 6.37 -11.39 8.84
CA SER A 45 5.97 -12.46 9.76
C SER A 45 5.92 -13.83 9.08
N ALA A 46 5.64 -13.87 7.78
CA ALA A 46 5.61 -15.08 6.98
C ALA A 46 6.95 -15.38 6.26
N ASN A 47 8.04 -14.66 6.60
CA ASN A 47 9.37 -14.82 6.01
C ASN A 47 9.43 -14.65 4.48
N TYR A 48 8.59 -13.77 3.91
CA TYR A 48 8.67 -13.39 2.50
C TYR A 48 9.66 -12.26 2.27
N ASN A 49 10.43 -12.34 1.17
CA ASN A 49 11.46 -11.37 0.80
C ASN A 49 11.00 -10.33 -0.25
N VAL A 50 9.90 -10.60 -0.95
CA VAL A 50 9.34 -9.74 -2.00
C VAL A 50 7.84 -9.59 -1.82
N LEU A 51 7.35 -8.35 -1.88
CA LEU A 51 5.93 -8.03 -1.92
C LEU A 51 5.59 -7.45 -3.29
N ALA A 52 4.86 -8.21 -4.10
CA ALA A 52 4.31 -7.75 -5.36
C ALA A 52 2.96 -7.06 -5.15
N LEU A 53 2.80 -5.84 -5.66
CA LEU A 53 1.54 -5.09 -5.63
C LEU A 53 1.03 -4.95 -7.06
N GLY A 54 -0.26 -5.19 -7.28
CA GLY A 54 -0.90 -5.07 -8.60
C GLY A 54 -1.19 -3.63 -9.00
N GLN A 55 -0.14 -2.83 -9.20
CA GLN A 55 -0.25 -1.45 -9.73
C GLN A 55 -0.29 -1.49 -11.26
N HIS A 56 -1.21 -0.75 -11.85
CA HIS A 56 -1.33 -0.59 -13.29
C HIS A 56 -0.56 0.63 -13.79
N LEU A 57 -0.39 0.73 -15.12
CA LEU A 57 0.25 1.89 -15.75
C LEU A 57 -0.45 3.20 -15.38
N ASP A 58 -1.77 3.18 -15.32
CA ASP A 58 -2.58 4.36 -15.01
C ASP A 58 -2.30 4.87 -13.59
N ASP A 59 -2.13 3.98 -12.61
CA ASP A 59 -1.75 4.36 -11.23
C ASP A 59 -0.41 5.13 -11.20
N LEU A 60 0.54 4.70 -12.03
CA LEU A 60 1.84 5.34 -12.17
C LEU A 60 1.72 6.70 -12.87
N ALA A 61 0.89 6.80 -13.91
CA ALA A 61 0.67 8.05 -14.64
C ALA A 61 -0.02 9.09 -13.76
N GLU A 62 -1.08 8.71 -13.05
CA GLU A 62 -1.78 9.57 -12.10
C GLU A 62 -0.85 10.05 -10.99
N THR A 63 -0.10 9.14 -10.37
CA THR A 63 0.86 9.50 -9.32
C THR A 63 1.92 10.47 -9.83
N PHE A 64 2.40 10.27 -11.06
CA PHE A 64 3.38 11.15 -11.68
C PHE A 64 2.82 12.56 -11.88
N ILE A 65 1.64 12.69 -12.48
CA ILE A 65 0.96 13.97 -12.71
C ILE A 65 0.74 14.69 -11.36
N MET A 66 0.26 13.97 -10.35
CA MET A 66 0.10 14.54 -9.00
C MET A 66 1.42 15.05 -8.42
N ALA A 67 2.51 14.30 -8.60
CA ALA A 67 3.82 14.71 -8.10
C ALA A 67 4.38 15.95 -8.81
N VAL A 68 4.17 16.07 -10.12
CA VAL A 68 4.61 17.23 -10.90
C VAL A 68 3.84 18.48 -10.51
N PHE A 69 2.51 18.43 -10.53
CA PHE A 69 1.67 19.63 -10.37
C PHE A 69 1.47 20.06 -8.92
N HIS A 70 1.42 19.13 -7.96
CA HIS A 70 1.17 19.48 -6.55
C HIS A 70 2.44 19.51 -5.69
N ASN A 71 3.50 18.81 -6.08
CA ASN A 71 4.74 18.75 -5.31
C ASN A 71 5.96 19.32 -6.05
N GLY A 72 5.86 19.64 -7.34
CA GLY A 72 6.99 20.13 -8.14
C GLY A 72 8.10 19.08 -8.34
N ARG A 73 7.77 17.78 -8.33
CA ARG A 73 8.77 16.69 -8.39
C ARG A 73 8.50 15.72 -9.53
N LEU A 74 9.53 15.42 -10.31
CA LEU A 74 9.53 14.38 -11.34
C LEU A 74 9.73 13.00 -10.70
N ARG A 75 8.67 12.41 -10.13
CA ARG A 75 8.70 11.05 -9.55
C ARG A 75 7.32 10.38 -9.61
N SER A 76 7.30 9.05 -9.60
CA SER A 76 6.07 8.24 -9.46
C SER A 76 6.22 7.17 -8.37
N MET A 77 5.30 6.19 -8.32
CA MET A 77 5.35 5.03 -7.45
C MET A 77 6.64 4.21 -7.68
N LYS A 78 7.12 3.50 -6.64
CA LYS A 78 8.26 2.61 -6.81
C LYS A 78 7.80 1.30 -7.45
N ALA A 79 8.58 0.79 -8.40
CA ALA A 79 8.32 -0.48 -9.06
C ALA A 79 8.48 -1.69 -8.13
N HIS A 80 9.35 -1.60 -7.12
CA HIS A 80 9.56 -2.67 -6.15
C HIS A 80 9.90 -2.10 -4.77
N TYR A 81 9.62 -2.91 -3.76
CA TYR A 81 9.96 -2.61 -2.38
C TYR A 81 10.60 -3.85 -1.75
N TYR A 82 11.78 -3.68 -1.15
CA TYR A 82 12.47 -4.76 -0.45
C TYR A 82 11.90 -4.92 0.96
N ILE A 83 11.54 -6.15 1.29
CA ILE A 83 11.24 -6.55 2.66
C ILE A 83 12.57 -6.92 3.31
N ARG A 84 13.06 -6.09 4.25
CA ARG A 84 14.22 -6.40 5.09
C ARG A 84 13.76 -6.95 6.43
#